data_AF-A0AAV0BR48-F1
#
_entry.id   AF-A0AAV0BR48-F1
#
_cell.length_a   1.000
_cell.length_b   1.000
_cell.length_c   1.000
_cell.angle_alpha   90.00
_cell.angle_beta   90.00
_cell.angle_gamma   90.00
#
_symmetry.space_group_name_H-M   'P 1'
#
loop_
_entity.id
_entity.type
_entity.pdbx_description
1 polymer ?
#
loop_
_entity_poly.entity_id
_entity_poly.type
_entity_poly.pdbx_seq_one_letter_code
_entity_poly.pdbx_strand_id
1 'polypeptide(L)'
;MASVKVISLLIKTLSKPLANRIKTSAQEHPKFRKMCVSLAQSVHRHETRLSSGIFSKVKPIVRPLSETKAIQNGANFLSEAFVFSVALSLIVGENLRGRIKTASRRDAINDRLNDIEINLDSLKEDNRIVKERLTDLISAHESQVQRRQSILREHEAGTEEVDRSLLSSLSDGELNLDRKLNTIADKYPSQTRLV
;
A
#
# COMPACT_ATOMS: atom_id res chain seq x y z
N MET A 1 -19.32 5.38 23.61
CA MET A 1 -19.66 5.98 24.93
C MET A 1 -21.12 6.43 25.00
N ALA A 2 -21.63 7.22 24.05
CA ALA A 2 -23.02 7.71 24.08
C ALA A 2 -24.09 6.63 23.86
N SER A 3 -23.89 5.71 22.91
CA SER A 3 -24.82 4.62 22.60
C SER A 3 -25.04 3.66 23.78
N VAL A 4 -23.98 3.27 24.48
CA VAL A 4 -24.06 2.43 25.69
C VAL A 4 -24.90 3.11 26.79
N LYS A 5 -24.74 4.43 26.97
CA LYS A 5 -25.52 5.20 27.96
C LYS A 5 -27.00 5.24 27.60
N VAL A 6 -27.34 5.48 26.33
CA VAL A 6 -28.72 5.50 25.83
C VAL A 6 -29.40 4.13 25.96
N ILE A 7 -28.69 3.06 25.61
CA ILE A 7 -29.20 1.68 25.74
C ILE A 7 -29.48 1.34 27.21
N SER A 8 -28.56 1.69 28.13
CA SER A 8 -28.77 1.42 29.56
C SER A 8 -29.96 2.19 30.15
N LEU A 9 -30.23 3.39 29.63
CA LEU A 9 -31.38 4.22 30.00
C LEU A 9 -32.69 3.63 29.47
N LEU A 10 -32.72 3.20 28.21
CA LEU A 10 -33.89 2.56 27.61
C LEU A 10 -34.29 1.27 28.34
N ILE A 11 -33.31 0.44 28.70
CA ILE A 11 -33.57 -0.80 29.46
C ILE A 11 -34.24 -0.46 30.80
N LYS A 12 -33.70 0.48 31.58
CA LYS A 12 -34.28 0.86 32.89
C LYS A 12 -35.66 1.49 32.76
N THR A 13 -35.88 2.33 31.75
CA THR A 13 -37.15 3.04 31.55
C THR A 13 -38.25 2.14 31.00
N LEU A 14 -37.91 1.13 30.19
CA LEU A 14 -38.89 0.24 29.58
C LEU A 14 -39.13 -1.05 30.37
N SER A 15 -38.14 -1.60 31.08
CA SER A 15 -38.28 -2.90 31.76
C SER A 15 -39.45 -2.96 32.75
N LYS A 16 -39.60 -1.95 33.61
CA LYS A 16 -40.65 -1.95 34.66
C LYS A 16 -42.06 -1.69 34.13
N PRO A 17 -42.32 -0.61 33.36
CA PRO A 17 -43.67 -0.34 32.87
C PRO A 17 -44.13 -1.39 31.86
N LEU A 18 -43.23 -1.96 31.04
CA LEU A 18 -43.59 -2.96 30.04
C LEU A 18 -43.93 -4.31 30.68
N ALA A 19 -43.15 -4.78 31.66
CA ALA A 19 -43.45 -6.01 32.39
C ALA A 19 -44.81 -5.91 33.09
N ASN A 20 -45.11 -4.76 33.71
CA ASN A 20 -46.41 -4.53 34.33
C ASN A 20 -47.55 -4.51 33.29
N ARG A 21 -47.39 -3.81 32.16
CA ARG A 21 -48.41 -3.74 31.10
C ARG A 21 -48.72 -5.11 30.48
N ILE A 22 -47.69 -5.89 30.16
CA ILE A 22 -47.86 -7.23 29.57
C ILE A 22 -48.53 -8.17 30.57
N LYS A 23 -48.17 -8.08 31.86
CA LYS A 23 -48.81 -8.87 32.92
C LYS A 23 -50.29 -8.54 33.08
N THR A 24 -50.65 -7.26 33.06
CA THR A 24 -52.05 -6.81 33.13
C THR A 24 -52.85 -7.27 31.91
N SER A 25 -52.31 -7.09 30.69
CA SER A 25 -52.99 -7.56 29.47
C SER A 25 -53.15 -9.08 29.40
N ALA A 26 -52.26 -9.85 30.02
CA ALA A 26 -52.39 -11.31 30.14
C ALA A 26 -53.47 -11.78 31.11
N GLN A 27 -53.89 -10.90 32.02
CA GLN A 27 -55.01 -11.16 32.93
C GLN A 27 -56.34 -10.66 32.34
N GLU A 28 -56.33 -9.53 31.63
CA GLU A 28 -57.53 -8.89 31.11
C GLU A 28 -58.04 -9.49 29.79
N HIS A 29 -57.15 -10.00 28.92
CA HIS A 29 -57.54 -10.46 27.60
C HIS A 29 -57.40 -11.98 27.41
N PRO A 30 -58.50 -12.72 27.15
CA PRO A 30 -58.46 -14.18 26.99
C PRO A 30 -57.70 -14.63 25.73
N LYS A 31 -57.71 -13.82 24.66
CA LYS A 31 -56.90 -14.08 23.45
C LYS A 31 -55.40 -13.98 23.75
N PHE A 32 -55.00 -12.96 24.53
CA PHE A 32 -53.61 -12.73 24.90
C PHE A 32 -53.12 -13.78 25.89
N ARG A 33 -53.96 -14.18 26.85
CA ARG A 33 -53.74 -15.32 27.74
C ARG A 33 -53.38 -16.60 26.96
N LYS A 34 -54.16 -16.95 25.94
CA LYS A 34 -53.87 -18.12 25.07
C LYS A 34 -52.54 -17.98 24.33
N MET A 35 -52.19 -16.78 23.88
CA MET A 35 -50.89 -16.50 23.26
C MET A 35 -49.74 -16.69 24.25
N CYS A 36 -49.83 -16.13 25.46
CA CYS A 36 -48.80 -16.31 26.50
C CYS A 36 -48.63 -17.77 26.90
N VAL A 37 -49.72 -18.52 27.05
CA VAL A 37 -49.68 -19.97 27.35
C VAL A 37 -49.02 -20.74 26.19
N SER A 38 -49.40 -20.44 24.94
CA SER A 38 -48.78 -21.03 23.74
C SER A 38 -47.28 -20.77 23.69
N LEU A 39 -46.86 -19.52 23.91
CA LEU A 39 -45.45 -19.12 23.93
C LEU A 39 -44.69 -19.81 25.06
N ALA A 40 -45.23 -19.80 26.28
CA ALA A 40 -44.61 -20.45 27.43
C ALA A 40 -44.42 -21.95 27.20
N GLN A 41 -45.43 -22.63 26.64
CA GLN A 41 -45.34 -24.05 26.31
C GLN A 41 -44.39 -24.33 25.14
N SER A 42 -44.33 -23.42 24.15
CA SER A 42 -43.39 -23.52 23.03
C SER A 42 -41.95 -23.39 23.50
N VAL A 43 -41.63 -22.33 24.23
CA VAL A 43 -40.30 -22.11 24.83
C VAL A 43 -39.91 -23.28 25.71
N HIS A 44 -40.81 -23.74 26.59
CA HIS A 44 -40.53 -24.88 27.44
C HIS A 44 -40.25 -26.16 26.62
N ARG A 45 -40.99 -26.39 25.52
CA ARG A 45 -40.69 -27.49 24.59
C ARG A 45 -39.35 -27.32 23.89
N HIS A 46 -38.98 -26.11 23.47
CA HIS A 46 -37.70 -25.83 22.84
C HIS A 46 -36.54 -26.08 23.80
N GLU A 47 -36.64 -25.55 25.02
CA GLU A 47 -35.65 -25.74 26.09
C GLU A 47 -35.47 -27.24 26.43
N THR A 48 -36.58 -27.96 26.57
CA THR A 48 -36.55 -29.39 26.88
C THR A 48 -35.97 -30.20 25.72
N ARG A 49 -36.26 -29.82 24.45
CA ARG A 49 -35.67 -30.47 23.26
C ARG A 49 -34.18 -30.20 23.13
N LEU A 50 -33.73 -28.97 23.38
CA LEU A 50 -32.31 -28.60 23.31
C LEU A 50 -31.51 -29.29 24.42
N SER A 51 -32.03 -29.30 25.65
CA SER A 51 -31.35 -29.95 26.78
C SER A 51 -31.30 -31.48 26.64
N SER A 52 -32.36 -32.10 26.12
CA SER A 52 -32.36 -33.56 25.88
C SER A 52 -31.49 -33.94 24.68
N GLY A 53 -31.44 -33.14 23.61
CA GLY A 53 -30.61 -33.43 22.44
C GLY A 53 -29.10 -33.44 22.73
N ILE A 54 -28.64 -32.72 23.76
CA ILE A 54 -27.21 -32.64 24.11
C ILE A 54 -26.82 -33.68 25.18
N PHE A 55 -27.70 -34.02 26.13
CA PHE A 55 -27.33 -34.84 27.31
C PHE A 55 -28.11 -36.16 27.49
N SER A 56 -29.22 -36.43 26.78
CA SER A 56 -30.04 -37.61 27.10
C SER A 56 -30.74 -38.25 25.90
N LYS A 57 -30.56 -39.57 25.71
CA LYS A 57 -31.28 -40.38 24.70
C LYS A 57 -32.77 -40.64 25.04
N VAL A 58 -33.25 -40.17 26.19
CA VAL A 58 -34.63 -40.43 26.65
C VAL A 58 -35.53 -39.26 26.29
N LYS A 59 -36.67 -39.54 25.63
CA LYS A 59 -37.69 -38.52 25.33
C LYS A 59 -38.26 -37.95 26.65
N PRO A 60 -38.11 -36.65 26.91
CA PRO A 60 -38.61 -36.03 28.13
C PRO A 60 -40.13 -35.86 28.07
N ILE A 61 -40.84 -36.30 29.13
CA ILE A 61 -42.28 -36.12 29.29
C ILE A 61 -42.55 -34.68 29.74
N VAL A 62 -42.99 -33.83 28.81
CA VAL A 62 -43.31 -32.42 29.08
C VAL A 62 -44.71 -32.32 29.70
N ARG A 63 -44.80 -32.14 31.02
CA ARG A 63 -46.08 -31.87 31.70
C ARG A 63 -46.50 -30.42 31.42
N PRO A 64 -47.75 -30.15 30.97
CA PRO A 64 -48.20 -28.79 30.76
C PRO A 64 -48.20 -28.04 32.11
N LEU A 65 -47.55 -26.88 32.15
CA LEU A 65 -47.58 -26.00 33.32
C LEU A 65 -49.02 -25.60 33.64
N SER A 66 -49.34 -25.48 34.93
CA SER A 66 -50.59 -24.86 35.41
C SER A 66 -50.81 -23.52 34.70
N GLU A 67 -52.05 -23.27 34.29
CA GLU A 67 -52.40 -22.17 33.40
C GLU A 67 -51.88 -20.83 33.93
N THR A 68 -52.00 -20.59 35.23
CA THR A 68 -51.52 -19.38 35.92
C THR A 68 -50.00 -19.21 35.80
N LYS A 69 -49.23 -20.30 35.94
CA LYS A 69 -47.76 -20.27 35.77
C LYS A 69 -47.36 -20.08 34.32
N ALA A 70 -48.07 -20.72 33.37
CA ALA A 70 -47.81 -20.55 31.95
C ALA A 70 -48.05 -19.10 31.50
N ILE A 71 -49.11 -18.46 32.01
CA ILE A 71 -49.40 -17.04 31.75
C ILE A 71 -48.27 -16.16 32.27
N GLN A 72 -47.83 -16.36 33.51
CA GLN A 72 -46.80 -15.52 34.12
C GLN A 72 -45.43 -15.69 33.44
N ASN A 73 -45.05 -16.93 33.11
CA ASN A 73 -43.80 -17.20 32.40
C ASN A 73 -43.84 -16.66 30.97
N GLY A 74 -44.98 -16.80 30.27
CA GLY A 74 -45.16 -16.27 28.92
C GLY A 74 -45.12 -14.74 28.88
N ALA A 75 -45.73 -14.08 29.85
CA ALA A 75 -45.71 -12.62 29.99
C ALA A 75 -44.28 -12.10 30.26
N ASN A 76 -43.54 -12.74 31.18
CA ASN A 76 -42.16 -12.37 31.46
C ASN A 76 -41.27 -12.54 30.23
N PHE A 77 -41.32 -13.71 29.57
CA PHE A 77 -40.55 -13.97 28.35
C PHE A 77 -40.85 -12.96 27.24
N LEU A 78 -42.13 -12.63 27.02
CA LEU A 78 -42.52 -11.66 25.98
C LEU A 78 -41.97 -10.25 26.28
N SER A 79 -42.01 -9.83 27.54
CA SER A 79 -41.48 -8.53 27.96
C SER A 79 -39.96 -8.43 27.81
N GLU A 80 -39.25 -9.52 28.11
CA GLU A 80 -37.80 -9.62 27.99
C GLU A 80 -37.37 -9.67 26.50
N ALA A 81 -38.04 -10.50 25.70
CA ALA A 81 -37.80 -10.60 24.26
C ALA A 81 -38.03 -9.27 23.53
N PHE A 82 -39.02 -8.48 23.94
CA PHE A 82 -39.26 -7.16 23.37
C PHE A 82 -38.09 -6.20 23.62
N VAL A 83 -37.61 -6.11 24.87
CA VAL A 83 -36.47 -5.25 25.22
C VAL A 83 -35.21 -5.66 24.47
N PHE A 84 -34.94 -6.97 24.38
CA PHE A 84 -33.82 -7.48 23.59
C PHE A 84 -33.95 -7.19 22.10
N SER A 85 -35.15 -7.30 21.52
CA SER A 85 -35.39 -6.99 20.11
C SER A 85 -35.10 -5.51 19.81
N VAL A 86 -35.55 -4.59 20.66
CA VAL A 86 -35.25 -3.16 20.50
C VAL A 86 -33.75 -2.89 20.60
N ALA A 87 -33.07 -3.47 21.59
CA ALA A 87 -31.62 -3.32 21.75
C ALA A 87 -30.85 -3.90 20.55
N LEU A 88 -31.21 -5.10 20.09
CA LEU A 88 -30.59 -5.77 18.96
C LEU A 88 -30.82 -4.98 17.66
N SER A 89 -32.04 -4.49 17.44
CA SER A 89 -32.40 -3.69 16.27
C SER A 89 -31.60 -2.39 16.21
N LEU A 90 -31.38 -1.72 17.35
CA LEU A 90 -30.51 -0.54 17.43
C LEU A 90 -29.06 -0.87 17.07
N ILE A 91 -28.51 -1.96 17.62
CA ILE A 91 -27.12 -2.38 17.36
C ILE A 91 -26.93 -2.75 15.88
N VAL A 92 -27.85 -3.53 15.32
CA VAL A 92 -27.80 -3.97 13.93
C VAL A 92 -28.02 -2.78 12.99
N GLY A 93 -28.96 -1.90 13.28
CA GLY A 93 -29.23 -0.70 12.50
C GLY A 93 -28.02 0.24 12.43
N GLU A 94 -27.32 0.43 13.56
CA GLU A 94 -26.09 1.23 13.61
C GLU A 94 -24.95 0.54 12.85
N ASN A 95 -24.81 -0.78 12.96
CA ASN A 95 -23.83 -1.56 12.19
C ASN A 95 -24.05 -1.47 10.67
N LEU A 96 -25.29 -1.58 10.21
CA LEU A 96 -25.64 -1.47 8.79
C LEU A 96 -25.36 -0.06 8.25
N ARG A 97 -25.72 0.97 9.02
CA ARG A 97 -25.40 2.37 8.67
C ARG A 97 -23.89 2.63 8.67
N GLY A 98 -23.14 2.00 9.57
CA GLY A 98 -21.68 2.06 9.59
C GLY A 98 -21.05 1.46 8.33
N ARG A 99 -21.58 0.34 7.82
CA ARG A 99 -21.09 -0.30 6.59
C ARG A 99 -21.25 0.59 5.36
N ILE A 100 -22.37 1.33 5.24
CA ILE A 100 -22.60 2.25 4.13
C ILE A 100 -21.55 3.38 4.11
N LYS A 101 -21.22 3.96 5.28
CA LYS A 101 -20.12 4.96 5.38
C LYS A 101 -18.75 4.37 5.08
N THR A 102 -18.54 3.09 5.41
CA THR A 102 -17.27 2.42 5.16
C THR A 102 -17.08 2.06 3.68
N ALA A 103 -18.17 1.75 2.96
CA ALA A 103 -18.15 1.54 1.51
C ALA A 103 -17.71 2.81 0.77
N SER A 104 -18.33 3.96 1.07
CA SER A 104 -17.92 5.25 0.49
C SER A 104 -16.47 5.62 0.82
N ARG A 105 -15.95 5.22 1.99
CA ARG A 105 -14.53 5.39 2.33
C ARG A 105 -13.62 4.48 1.51
N ARG A 106 -14.06 3.26 1.18
CA ARG A 106 -13.28 2.34 0.33
C ARG A 106 -13.17 2.87 -1.09
N ASP A 107 -14.26 3.41 -1.64
CA ASP A 107 -14.26 3.97 -3.00
C ASP A 107 -13.26 5.13 -3.09
N ALA A 108 -13.30 6.07 -2.13
CA ALA A 108 -12.34 7.18 -2.08
C ALA A 108 -10.88 6.73 -1.86
N ILE A 109 -10.64 5.57 -1.23
CA ILE A 109 -9.29 5.00 -1.09
C ILE A 109 -8.83 4.38 -2.41
N ASN A 110 -9.72 3.68 -3.11
CA ASN A 110 -9.42 3.11 -4.42
C ASN A 110 -9.14 4.20 -5.45
N ASP A 111 -9.89 5.30 -5.43
CA ASP A 111 -9.63 6.45 -6.30
C ASP A 111 -8.23 7.04 -6.05
N ARG A 112 -7.84 7.19 -4.77
CA ARG A 112 -6.49 7.65 -4.41
C ARG A 112 -5.38 6.66 -4.81
N LEU A 113 -5.66 5.36 -4.75
CA LEU A 113 -4.71 4.34 -5.20
C LEU A 113 -4.49 4.45 -6.72
N ASN A 114 -5.58 4.58 -7.49
CA ASN A 114 -5.50 4.77 -8.94
C ASN A 114 -4.72 6.04 -9.30
N ASP A 115 -4.97 7.16 -8.61
CA ASP A 115 -4.21 8.40 -8.82
C ASP A 115 -2.71 8.22 -8.54
N ILE A 116 -2.35 7.52 -7.47
CA ILE A 116 -0.95 7.23 -7.15
C ILE A 116 -0.32 6.34 -8.22
N GLU A 117 -1.04 5.34 -8.72
CA GLU A 117 -0.58 4.45 -9.78
C GLU A 117 -0.30 5.21 -11.09
N ILE A 118 -1.22 6.10 -11.50
CA ILE A 118 -1.03 6.98 -12.66
C ILE A 118 0.21 7.88 -12.49
N ASN A 119 0.40 8.46 -11.30
CA ASN A 119 1.55 9.31 -11.02
C ASN A 119 2.88 8.52 -10.99
N LEU A 120 2.84 7.27 -10.55
CA LEU A 120 4.02 6.40 -10.54
C LEU A 120 4.43 6.06 -11.99
N ASP A 121 3.45 5.71 -12.83
CA ASP A 121 3.69 5.42 -14.24
C ASP A 121 4.22 6.62 -15.00
N SER A 122 3.65 7.82 -14.80
CA SER A 122 4.16 9.04 -15.42
C SER A 122 5.59 9.37 -14.96
N LEU A 123 5.86 9.29 -13.65
CA LEU A 123 7.18 9.55 -13.09
C LEU A 123 8.23 8.52 -13.57
N LYS A 124 7.81 7.27 -13.76
CA LYS A 124 8.67 6.21 -14.31
C LYS A 124 9.01 6.48 -15.77
N GLU A 125 8.04 6.96 -16.55
CA GLU A 125 8.27 7.34 -17.95
C GLU A 125 9.19 8.56 -18.06
N ASP A 126 8.99 9.58 -17.23
CA ASP A 126 9.90 10.74 -17.17
C ASP A 126 11.34 10.31 -16.85
N ASN A 127 11.51 9.40 -15.88
CA ASN A 127 12.82 8.84 -15.55
C ASN A 127 13.43 8.06 -16.73
N ARG A 128 12.62 7.33 -17.50
CA ARG A 128 13.07 6.61 -18.70
C ARG A 128 13.59 7.60 -19.73
N ILE A 129 12.83 8.66 -20.01
CA ILE A 129 13.20 9.71 -20.96
C ILE A 129 14.48 10.42 -20.52
N VAL A 130 14.60 10.78 -19.23
CA VAL A 130 15.80 11.43 -18.70
C VAL A 130 17.03 10.54 -18.85
N LYS A 131 16.91 9.23 -18.58
CA LYS A 131 18.01 8.27 -18.78
C LYS A 131 18.42 8.14 -20.26
N GLU A 132 17.44 8.14 -21.16
CA GLU A 132 17.70 8.09 -22.61
C GLU A 132 18.48 9.33 -23.06
N ARG A 133 18.04 10.53 -22.63
CA ARG A 133 18.74 11.80 -22.91
C ARG A 133 20.16 11.84 -22.34
N LEU A 134 20.37 11.31 -21.14
CA LEU A 134 21.70 11.20 -20.55
C LEU A 134 22.62 10.30 -21.38
N THR A 135 22.10 9.17 -21.86
CA THR A 135 22.86 8.22 -22.69
C THR A 135 23.25 8.85 -24.03
N ASP A 136 22.32 9.58 -24.66
CA ASP A 136 22.58 10.34 -25.89
C ASP A 136 23.67 11.40 -25.68
N LEU A 137 23.58 12.17 -24.58
CA LEU A 137 24.58 13.18 -24.23
C LEU A 137 25.96 12.58 -23.98
N ILE A 138 26.03 11.43 -23.29
CA ILE A 138 27.30 10.73 -23.03
C ILE A 138 27.93 10.27 -24.34
N SER A 139 27.18 9.63 -25.23
CA SER A 139 27.70 9.15 -26.52
C SER A 139 28.15 10.30 -27.45
N ALA A 140 27.41 11.41 -27.45
CA ALA A 140 27.81 12.63 -28.16
C ALA A 140 29.11 13.20 -27.58
N HIS A 141 29.27 13.20 -26.25
CA HIS A 141 30.49 13.65 -25.60
C HIS A 141 31.69 12.73 -25.91
N GLU A 142 31.51 11.42 -25.87
CA GLU A 142 32.55 10.45 -26.26
C GLU A 142 33.03 10.68 -27.69
N SER A 143 32.10 10.95 -28.61
CA SER A 143 32.42 11.28 -30.02
C SER A 143 33.23 12.57 -30.13
N GLN A 144 32.92 13.59 -29.32
CA GLN A 144 33.71 14.83 -29.26
C GLN A 144 35.11 14.59 -28.70
N VAL A 145 35.24 13.76 -27.66
CA VAL A 145 36.54 13.40 -27.07
C VAL A 145 37.40 12.66 -28.09
N GLN A 146 36.84 11.68 -28.80
CA GLN A 146 37.56 10.96 -29.86
C GLN A 146 38.01 11.90 -30.99
N ARG A 147 37.12 12.79 -31.44
CA ARG A 147 37.47 13.79 -32.47
C ARG A 147 38.61 14.69 -32.01
N ARG A 148 38.55 15.18 -30.76
CA ARG A 148 39.61 16.01 -30.19
C ARG A 148 40.94 15.27 -30.08
N GLN A 149 40.92 13.99 -29.69
CA GLN A 149 42.12 13.16 -29.64
C GLN A 149 42.74 12.95 -31.03
N SER A 150 41.93 12.76 -32.08
CA SER A 150 42.46 12.61 -33.44
C SER A 150 43.17 13.87 -33.94
N ILE A 151 42.61 15.06 -33.66
CA ILE A 151 43.22 16.34 -34.03
C ILE A 151 44.55 16.56 -33.28
N LEU A 152 44.60 16.21 -31.99
CA LEU A 152 45.85 16.32 -31.22
C LEU A 152 46.94 15.40 -31.77
N ARG A 153 46.60 14.16 -32.15
CA ARG A 153 47.56 13.23 -32.79
C ARG A 153 48.05 13.72 -34.16
N GLU A 154 47.16 14.32 -34.95
CA GLU A 154 47.54 14.91 -36.24
C GLU A 154 48.52 16.08 -36.05
N HIS A 155 48.29 16.91 -35.03
CA HIS A 155 49.20 18.00 -34.68
C HIS A 155 50.55 17.50 -34.14
N GLU A 156 50.58 16.46 -33.31
CA GLU A 156 51.81 15.83 -32.82
C GLU A 156 52.64 15.24 -33.97
N ALA A 157 52.01 14.50 -34.89
CA ALA A 157 52.69 13.93 -36.05
C ALA A 157 53.29 15.01 -36.97
N GLY A 158 52.55 16.10 -37.21
CA GLY A 158 53.07 17.23 -37.99
C GLY A 158 54.23 17.95 -37.29
N THR A 159 54.23 18.04 -35.96
CA THR A 159 55.33 18.66 -35.20
C THR A 159 56.59 17.79 -35.24
N GLU A 160 56.45 16.47 -35.10
CA GLU A 160 57.58 15.53 -35.24
C GLU A 160 58.18 15.52 -36.65
N GLU A 161 57.35 15.68 -37.68
CA GLU A 161 57.80 15.75 -39.08
C GLU A 161 58.59 17.03 -39.35
N VAL A 162 58.12 18.17 -38.82
CA VAL A 162 58.84 19.45 -38.88
C VAL A 162 60.17 19.35 -38.13
N ASP A 163 60.19 18.83 -36.89
CA ASP A 163 61.43 18.67 -36.13
C ASP A 163 62.45 17.75 -36.82
N ARG A 164 61.99 16.65 -37.43
CA ARG A 164 62.87 15.79 -38.25
C ARG A 164 63.45 16.53 -39.45
N SER A 165 62.64 17.34 -40.13
CA SER A 165 63.10 18.12 -41.29
C SER A 165 64.12 19.20 -40.92
N LEU A 166 63.98 19.80 -39.73
CA LEU A 166 64.94 20.77 -39.20
C LEU A 166 66.26 20.10 -38.81
N LEU A 167 66.20 18.93 -38.15
CA LEU A 167 67.38 18.15 -37.79
C LEU A 167 68.16 17.65 -39.01
N SER A 168 67.47 17.20 -40.07
CA SER A 168 68.15 16.80 -41.31
C SER A 168 68.83 18.00 -41.99
N SER A 169 68.16 19.15 -42.03
CA SER A 169 68.71 20.37 -42.60
C SER A 169 69.93 20.90 -41.84
N LEU A 170 69.93 20.79 -40.50
CA LEU A 170 71.08 21.15 -39.65
C LEU A 170 72.26 20.17 -39.84
N SER A 171 71.98 18.86 -39.88
CA SER A 171 73.00 17.83 -40.11
C SER A 171 73.66 17.97 -41.49
N ASP A 172 72.88 18.29 -42.53
CA ASP A 172 73.41 18.55 -43.88
C ASP A 172 74.26 19.82 -43.92
N GLY A 173 73.91 20.83 -43.12
CA GLY A 173 74.69 22.06 -42.94
C GLY A 173 76.05 21.82 -42.28
N GLU A 174 76.09 21.06 -41.19
CA GLU A 174 77.32 20.64 -40.49
C GLU A 174 78.25 19.85 -41.42
N LEU A 175 77.72 18.85 -42.13
CA LEU A 175 78.50 18.04 -43.08
C LEU A 175 79.10 18.88 -44.23
N ASN A 176 78.40 19.93 -44.66
CA ASN A 176 78.89 20.85 -45.69
C ASN A 176 79.99 21.77 -45.13
N LEU A 177 79.83 22.24 -43.89
CA LEU A 177 80.84 23.06 -43.21
C LEU A 177 82.12 22.27 -42.97
N ASP A 178 82.01 21.03 -42.51
CA ASP A 178 83.15 20.12 -42.35
C ASP A 178 83.85 19.82 -43.67
N ARG A 179 83.11 19.55 -44.75
CA ARG A 179 83.72 19.40 -46.09
C ARG A 179 84.46 20.66 -46.52
N LYS A 180 83.90 21.85 -46.28
CA LYS A 180 84.57 23.12 -46.60
C LYS A 180 85.82 23.32 -45.74
N LEU A 181 85.77 23.03 -44.45
CA LEU A 181 86.92 23.10 -43.55
C LEU A 181 88.01 22.12 -43.96
N ASN A 182 87.67 20.88 -44.32
CA ASN A 182 88.63 19.89 -44.79
C ASN A 182 89.22 20.28 -46.16
N THR A 183 88.41 20.86 -47.05
CA THR A 183 88.90 21.41 -48.34
C THR A 183 89.86 22.59 -48.12
N ILE A 184 89.61 23.42 -47.10
CA ILE A 184 90.51 24.52 -46.71
C ILE A 184 91.78 23.95 -46.08
N ALA A 185 91.68 22.97 -45.18
CA ALA A 185 92.81 22.32 -44.53
C ALA A 185 93.72 21.61 -45.54
N ASP A 186 93.14 20.93 -46.53
CA ASP A 186 93.89 20.25 -47.61
C ASP A 186 94.57 21.26 -48.56
N LYS A 187 93.97 22.45 -48.73
CA LYS A 187 94.56 23.56 -49.48
C LYS A 187 95.71 24.26 -48.74
N TYR A 188 95.82 24.09 -47.42
CA TYR A 188 96.85 24.68 -46.57
C TYR A 188 97.41 23.64 -45.58
N PRO A 189 98.23 22.67 -46.03
CA PRO A 189 98.83 21.70 -45.13
C PRO A 189 99.81 22.42 -44.19
N SER A 190 99.44 22.50 -42.91
CA SER A 190 100.21 23.13 -41.85
C SER A 190 101.64 22.59 -41.82
N GLN A 191 102.62 23.43 -42.15
CA GLN A 191 103.97 23.25 -41.68
C GLN A 191 103.96 23.38 -40.15
N THR A 192 103.97 22.26 -39.45
CA THR A 192 104.42 22.21 -38.05
C THR A 192 105.63 21.30 -37.99
N ARG A 193 106.78 21.91 -38.26
CA ARG A 193 108.13 21.38 -38.09
C ARG A 193 108.79 22.20 -36.98
N LEU A 194 109.15 21.55 -35.87
CA LEU A 194 110.13 21.93 -34.83
C LEU A 194 109.84 23.27 -34.09
N VAL A 195 109.58 23.26 -32.79
CA VAL A 195 110.52 23.18 -31.64
C VAL A 195 109.67 23.00 -30.37
#